data_AF-A0A2K4KXC8-F1
#
_entry.id   AF-A0A2K4KXC8-F1
#
_cell.length_a   1.000
_cell.length_b   1.000
_cell.length_c   1.000
_cell.angle_alpha   90.00
_cell.angle_beta   90.00
_cell.angle_gamma   90.00
#
_symmetry.space_group_name_H-M   'P 1'
#
loop_
_entity.id
_entity.type
_entity.pdbx_description
1 polymer ?
#
loop_
_entity_poly.entity_id
_entity_poly.type
_entity_poly.pdbx_seq_one_letter_code
_entity_poly.pdbx_strand_id
1 'polypeptide(L)'
;MTSLFDVTDNDDILALQPRLTDEDAGVRRIALIDLADLEEPDGLLWLVDRLAHDSAEEVRAEAARLLEAWEDEPVVEALCQALTDHSPAVQAAAAQSLSLLKSEAAGRVILPWTGHADIGVRIAAFRALRELRFPQAAPAALLALDDHDANVRREAVGVLGWLKQLDALPALARLASDDPDTDVRRAATGALGLASDAQVLPALRQALQDQAWQVREEAATTLGKVGHADAGAALVEALGDDYWQVRLRATRSLGRLRYAPALDALIETLGHRISNLRKEAALALGELNERGAIAPLLAAQDDGDPEVRKAVRIALSQLQ
;
A
#
# COMPACT_ATOMS: atom_id res chain seq x y z
N MET A 1 36.48 -27.08 6.47
CA MET A 1 35.06 -26.72 6.47
C MET A 1 34.31 -28.02 6.68
N THR A 2 33.52 -28.12 7.74
CA THR A 2 32.60 -29.24 7.95
C THR A 2 31.60 -29.24 6.79
N SER A 3 31.35 -30.40 6.17
CA SER A 3 30.37 -30.49 5.09
C SER A 3 29.00 -30.16 5.67
N LEU A 4 28.16 -29.41 4.95
CA LEU A 4 26.76 -29.18 5.36
C LEU A 4 25.99 -30.50 5.51
N PHE A 5 26.45 -31.58 4.85
CA PHE A 5 25.89 -32.92 4.99
C PHE A 5 26.35 -33.65 6.26
N ASP A 6 27.39 -33.18 6.94
CA ASP A 6 27.82 -33.75 8.23
C ASP A 6 26.92 -33.27 9.40
N VAL A 7 25.94 -32.42 9.11
CA VAL A 7 25.07 -31.75 10.10
C VAL A 7 23.70 -32.43 10.22
N THR A 8 23.36 -33.37 9.32
CA THR A 8 22.07 -34.06 9.32
C THR A 8 22.26 -35.57 9.16
N ASP A 9 21.47 -36.34 9.91
CA ASP A 9 21.34 -37.79 9.77
C ASP A 9 20.07 -38.16 8.96
N ASN A 10 19.42 -37.18 8.31
CA ASN A 10 18.19 -37.39 7.53
C ASN A 10 18.50 -38.00 6.16
N ASP A 11 18.13 -39.27 5.97
CA ASP A 11 18.38 -40.03 4.73
C ASP A 11 17.79 -39.37 3.48
N ASP A 12 16.64 -38.70 3.57
CA ASP A 12 15.98 -38.06 2.43
C ASP A 12 16.76 -36.80 1.99
N ILE A 13 17.28 -36.02 2.94
CA ILE A 13 18.16 -34.88 2.65
C ILE A 13 19.49 -35.37 2.06
N LEU A 14 20.08 -36.42 2.65
CA LEU A 14 21.32 -37.01 2.15
C LEU A 14 21.16 -37.59 0.74
N ALA A 15 19.99 -38.12 0.39
CA ALA A 15 19.70 -38.61 -0.96
C ALA A 15 19.71 -37.50 -2.03
N LEU A 16 19.46 -36.24 -1.63
CA LEU A 16 19.52 -35.09 -2.53
C LEU A 16 20.96 -34.56 -2.74
N GLN A 17 21.94 -35.03 -1.97
CA GLN A 17 23.33 -34.54 -1.99
C GLN A 17 23.96 -34.42 -3.39
N PRO A 18 23.91 -35.46 -4.25
CA PRO A 18 24.55 -35.39 -5.56
C PRO A 18 23.97 -34.28 -6.43
N ARG A 19 22.67 -34.00 -6.28
CA ARG A 19 21.96 -32.99 -7.07
C ARG A 19 22.13 -31.58 -6.50
N LEU A 20 22.21 -31.44 -5.17
CA LEU A 20 22.47 -30.16 -4.49
C LEU A 20 23.90 -29.62 -4.74
N THR A 21 24.82 -30.49 -5.16
CA THR A 21 26.23 -30.16 -5.45
C THR A 21 26.62 -30.34 -6.92
N ASP A 22 25.65 -30.58 -7.81
CA ASP A 22 25.87 -30.78 -9.24
C ASP A 22 26.49 -29.54 -9.91
N GLU A 23 27.27 -29.74 -10.99
CA GLU A 23 27.84 -28.63 -11.76
C GLU A 23 26.75 -27.82 -12.49
N ASP A 24 25.66 -28.47 -12.89
CA ASP A 24 24.52 -27.85 -13.58
C ASP A 24 23.61 -27.08 -12.60
N ALA A 25 23.46 -25.78 -12.83
CA ALA A 25 22.65 -24.90 -12.00
C ALA A 25 21.15 -25.27 -12.00
N GLY A 26 20.63 -25.79 -13.12
CA GLY A 26 19.26 -26.27 -13.23
C GLY A 26 19.02 -27.50 -12.36
N VAL A 27 19.99 -28.43 -12.30
CA VAL A 27 19.92 -29.60 -11.41
C VAL A 27 19.92 -29.17 -9.95
N ARG A 28 20.82 -28.27 -9.55
CA ARG A 28 20.86 -27.72 -8.19
C ARG A 28 19.56 -27.01 -7.82
N ARG A 29 19.03 -26.19 -8.73
CA ARG A 29 17.78 -25.46 -8.54
C ARG A 29 16.60 -26.39 -8.28
N ILE A 30 16.43 -27.45 -9.09
CA ILE A 30 15.34 -28.43 -8.87
C ILE A 30 15.57 -29.18 -7.56
N ALA A 31 16.82 -29.51 -7.22
CA ALA A 31 17.12 -30.17 -5.95
C ALA A 31 16.75 -29.31 -4.73
N LEU A 32 16.84 -27.97 -4.81
CA LEU A 32 16.36 -27.09 -3.73
C LEU A 32 14.85 -27.13 -3.57
N ILE A 33 14.09 -27.23 -4.67
CA ILE A 33 12.63 -27.38 -4.61
C ILE A 33 12.28 -28.70 -3.93
N ASP A 34 12.90 -29.80 -4.39
CA ASP A 34 12.69 -31.12 -3.77
C ASP A 34 13.09 -31.12 -2.28
N LEU A 35 14.15 -30.37 -1.91
CA LEU A 35 14.58 -30.22 -0.52
C LEU A 35 13.56 -29.44 0.33
N ALA A 36 12.99 -28.37 -0.21
CA ALA A 36 11.96 -27.58 0.48
C ALA A 36 10.65 -28.36 0.65
N ASP A 37 10.30 -29.20 -0.32
CA ASP A 37 9.13 -30.08 -0.27
C ASP A 37 9.23 -31.17 0.81
N LEU A 38 10.43 -31.44 1.34
CA LEU A 38 10.59 -32.31 2.52
C LEU A 38 10.04 -31.66 3.79
N GLU A 39 9.93 -30.32 3.84
CA GLU A 39 9.51 -29.54 5.01
C GLU A 39 10.34 -29.83 6.27
N GLU A 40 11.60 -30.25 6.08
CA GLU A 40 12.52 -30.61 7.16
C GLU A 40 13.41 -29.42 7.57
N PRO A 41 13.45 -29.04 8.87
CA PRO A 41 14.25 -27.90 9.34
C PRO A 41 15.75 -27.98 9.01
N ASP A 42 16.31 -29.19 8.96
CA ASP A 42 17.72 -29.42 8.61
C ASP A 42 18.03 -28.95 7.16
N GLY A 43 17.02 -28.94 6.29
CA GLY A 43 17.13 -28.42 4.92
C GLY A 43 17.30 -26.90 4.84
N LEU A 44 17.00 -26.17 5.93
CA LEU A 44 17.14 -24.71 5.95
C LEU A 44 18.58 -24.25 5.82
N LEU A 45 19.51 -24.95 6.46
CA LEU A 45 20.94 -24.64 6.38
C LEU A 45 21.43 -24.66 4.94
N TRP A 46 20.89 -25.58 4.14
CA TRP A 46 21.18 -25.69 2.71
C TRP A 46 20.59 -24.57 1.89
N LEU A 47 19.32 -24.23 2.12
CA LEU A 47 18.67 -23.11 1.45
C LEU A 47 19.41 -21.79 1.76
N VAL A 48 19.76 -21.55 3.02
CA VAL A 48 20.54 -20.38 3.46
C VAL A 48 21.94 -20.36 2.82
N ASP A 49 22.64 -21.48 2.81
CA ASP A 49 23.96 -21.56 2.19
C ASP A 49 23.91 -21.32 0.67
N ARG A 50 22.96 -21.95 -0.03
CA ARG A 50 22.79 -21.74 -1.47
C ARG A 50 22.39 -20.31 -1.79
N LEU A 51 21.54 -19.68 -0.98
CA LEU A 51 21.21 -18.27 -1.12
C LEU A 51 22.46 -17.37 -1.03
N ALA A 52 23.37 -17.66 -0.10
CA ALA A 52 24.55 -16.83 0.14
C ALA A 52 25.70 -17.09 -0.84
N HIS A 53 25.88 -18.34 -1.28
CA HIS A 53 27.15 -18.78 -1.88
C HIS A 53 27.03 -19.44 -3.26
N ASP A 54 25.83 -19.72 -3.77
CA ASP A 54 25.73 -20.36 -5.09
C ASP A 54 26.20 -19.43 -6.20
N SER A 55 27.03 -19.95 -7.11
CA SER A 55 27.56 -19.21 -8.25
C SER A 55 26.47 -18.72 -9.23
N ALA A 56 25.34 -19.42 -9.31
CA ALA A 56 24.27 -19.16 -10.27
C ALA A 56 23.15 -18.34 -9.64
N GLU A 57 22.76 -17.22 -10.27
CA GLU A 57 21.74 -16.32 -9.74
C GLU A 57 20.36 -16.97 -9.66
N GLU A 58 20.04 -17.88 -10.57
CA GLU A 58 18.79 -18.62 -10.60
C GLU A 58 18.65 -19.59 -9.41
N VAL A 59 19.76 -20.13 -8.91
CA VAL A 59 19.77 -20.99 -7.71
C VAL A 59 19.62 -20.13 -6.46
N ARG A 60 20.36 -19.03 -6.36
CA ARG A 60 20.21 -18.08 -5.23
C ARG A 60 18.79 -17.50 -5.16
N ALA A 61 18.22 -17.12 -6.30
CA ALA A 61 16.86 -16.57 -6.34
C ALA A 61 15.80 -17.63 -6.00
N GLU A 62 16.00 -18.90 -6.37
CA GLU A 62 15.12 -19.99 -5.95
C GLU A 62 15.22 -20.23 -4.43
N ALA A 63 16.44 -20.27 -3.89
CA ALA A 63 16.66 -20.41 -2.46
C ALA A 63 15.95 -19.30 -1.66
N ALA A 64 16.05 -18.03 -2.11
CA ALA A 64 15.34 -16.91 -1.48
C ALA A 64 13.81 -17.11 -1.47
N ARG A 65 13.21 -17.63 -2.55
CA ARG A 65 11.76 -17.88 -2.63
C ARG A 65 11.33 -19.01 -1.68
N LEU A 66 12.08 -20.10 -1.66
CA LEU A 66 11.77 -21.26 -0.82
C LEU A 66 11.87 -20.96 0.68
N LEU A 67 12.68 -19.97 1.06
CA LEU A 67 12.82 -19.51 2.44
C LEU A 67 11.62 -18.70 2.95
N GLU A 68 10.65 -18.32 2.11
CA GLU A 68 9.47 -17.55 2.57
C GLU A 68 8.61 -18.30 3.60
N ALA A 69 8.66 -19.63 3.59
CA ALA A 69 7.91 -20.49 4.50
C ALA A 69 8.49 -20.55 5.91
N TRP A 70 9.66 -19.94 6.13
CA TRP A 70 10.46 -20.10 7.33
C TRP A 70 10.83 -18.75 7.94
N GLU A 71 10.53 -18.58 9.22
CA GLU A 71 10.64 -17.27 9.87
C GLU A 71 11.67 -17.22 11.00
N ASP A 72 12.55 -18.22 11.07
CA ASP A 72 13.64 -18.26 12.03
C ASP A 72 14.65 -17.14 11.79
N GLU A 73 15.23 -16.61 12.86
CA GLU A 73 16.15 -15.46 12.80
C GLU A 73 17.29 -15.62 11.77
N PRO A 74 17.99 -16.77 11.65
CA PRO A 74 19.01 -16.97 10.61
C PRO A 74 18.46 -16.91 9.18
N VAL A 75 17.22 -17.36 8.96
CA VAL A 75 16.57 -17.31 7.65
C VAL A 75 16.23 -15.87 7.28
N VAL A 76 15.61 -15.13 8.20
CA VAL A 76 15.25 -13.73 7.97
C VAL A 76 16.51 -12.89 7.74
N GLU A 77 17.58 -13.14 8.49
CA GLU A 77 18.87 -12.47 8.31
C GLU A 77 19.49 -12.79 6.94
N ALA A 78 19.45 -14.05 6.49
CA ALA A 78 19.93 -14.44 5.16
C ALA A 78 19.13 -13.76 4.03
N LEU A 79 17.80 -13.68 4.17
CA LEU A 79 16.95 -12.93 3.23
C LEU A 79 17.28 -11.44 3.23
N CYS A 80 17.55 -10.84 4.39
CA CYS A 80 17.97 -9.43 4.45
C CYS A 80 19.33 -9.21 3.77
N GLN A 81 20.29 -10.11 3.98
CA GLN A 81 21.60 -10.07 3.28
C GLN A 81 21.44 -10.20 1.76
N ALA A 82 20.53 -11.05 1.30
CA ALA A 82 20.24 -11.24 -0.12
C ALA A 82 19.65 -9.99 -0.80
N LEU A 83 19.14 -9.00 -0.05
CA LEU A 83 18.80 -7.68 -0.62
C LEU A 83 20.02 -6.93 -1.17
N THR A 84 21.22 -7.32 -0.79
CA THR A 84 22.49 -6.74 -1.26
C THR A 84 23.16 -7.57 -2.38
N ASP A 85 22.49 -8.62 -2.87
CA ASP A 85 23.00 -9.45 -3.96
C ASP A 85 23.25 -8.61 -5.23
N HIS A 86 24.20 -9.03 -6.07
CA HIS A 86 24.50 -8.32 -7.32
C HIS A 86 23.43 -8.55 -8.40
N SER A 87 22.61 -9.59 -8.27
CA SER A 87 21.54 -9.93 -9.20
C SER A 87 20.21 -9.28 -8.76
N PRO A 88 19.60 -8.45 -9.62
CA PRO A 88 18.26 -7.90 -9.35
C PRO A 88 17.20 -8.98 -9.14
N ALA A 89 17.36 -10.18 -9.73
CA ALA A 89 16.43 -11.29 -9.56
C ALA A 89 16.47 -11.85 -8.13
N VAL A 90 17.66 -11.95 -7.54
CA VAL A 90 17.84 -12.40 -6.14
C VAL A 90 17.32 -11.34 -5.18
N GLN A 91 17.65 -10.05 -5.40
CA GLN A 91 17.15 -8.94 -4.60
C GLN A 91 15.60 -8.91 -4.59
N ALA A 92 14.98 -9.07 -5.77
CA ALA A 92 13.53 -9.09 -5.90
C ALA A 92 12.89 -10.29 -5.20
N ALA A 93 13.49 -11.48 -5.32
CA ALA A 93 13.03 -12.68 -4.62
C ALA A 93 13.10 -12.50 -3.10
N ALA A 94 14.24 -12.01 -2.59
CA ALA A 94 14.43 -11.74 -1.17
C ALA A 94 13.43 -10.70 -0.63
N ALA A 95 13.24 -9.58 -1.36
CA ALA A 95 12.27 -8.55 -0.97
C ALA A 95 10.83 -9.08 -0.97
N GLN A 96 10.48 -9.97 -1.91
CA GLN A 96 9.18 -10.62 -1.94
C GLN A 96 8.99 -11.54 -0.72
N SER A 97 9.95 -12.44 -0.46
CA SER A 97 9.89 -13.35 0.68
C SER A 97 9.77 -12.60 2.02
N LEU A 98 10.58 -11.56 2.23
CA LEU A 98 10.51 -10.72 3.44
C LEU A 98 9.12 -10.06 3.62
N SER A 99 8.43 -9.70 2.54
CA SER A 99 7.09 -9.10 2.62
C SER A 99 5.99 -10.10 2.97
N LEU A 100 6.27 -11.39 2.82
CA LEU A 100 5.32 -12.47 3.09
C LEU A 100 5.42 -13.02 4.50
N LEU A 101 6.50 -12.73 5.23
CA LEU A 101 6.65 -13.08 6.64
C LEU A 101 5.51 -12.51 7.51
N LYS A 102 5.25 -13.13 8.66
CA LYS A 102 4.10 -12.82 9.53
C LYS A 102 4.47 -12.64 11.00
N SER A 103 5.66 -13.03 11.43
CA SER A 103 6.08 -12.99 12.83
C SER A 103 6.66 -11.64 13.24
N GLU A 104 6.38 -11.25 14.48
CA GLU A 104 7.00 -10.08 15.10
C GLU A 104 8.53 -10.25 15.24
N ALA A 105 9.00 -11.49 15.41
CA ALA A 105 10.43 -11.81 15.50
C ALA A 105 11.18 -11.40 14.24
N ALA A 106 10.63 -11.70 13.05
CA ALA A 106 11.19 -11.24 11.78
C ALA A 106 11.32 -9.71 11.73
N GLY A 107 10.34 -8.97 12.25
CA GLY A 107 10.38 -7.51 12.31
C GLY A 107 11.58 -6.96 13.08
N ARG A 108 12.03 -7.65 14.14
CA ARG A 108 13.23 -7.27 14.91
C ARG A 108 14.51 -7.43 14.11
N VAL A 109 14.59 -8.48 13.29
CA VAL A 109 15.72 -8.77 12.40
C VAL A 109 15.77 -7.78 11.24
N ILE A 110 14.62 -7.41 10.67
CA ILE A 110 14.53 -6.50 9.52
C ILE A 110 14.79 -5.04 9.93
N LEU A 111 14.40 -4.63 11.14
CA LEU A 111 14.46 -3.21 11.56
C LEU A 111 15.83 -2.53 11.33
N PRO A 112 16.98 -3.12 11.69
CA PRO A 112 18.29 -2.54 11.41
C PRO A 112 18.56 -2.21 9.93
N TRP A 113 17.96 -2.97 9.00
CA TRP A 113 18.14 -2.80 7.56
C TRP A 113 17.45 -1.55 6.99
N THR A 114 16.56 -0.91 7.76
CA THR A 114 15.95 0.38 7.39
C THR A 114 16.96 1.53 7.32
N GLY A 115 18.12 1.40 7.98
CA GLY A 115 19.22 2.36 7.94
C GLY A 115 20.31 2.05 6.91
N HIS A 116 20.08 1.08 6.02
CA HIS A 116 21.11 0.63 5.08
C HIS A 116 21.47 1.70 4.03
N ALA A 117 22.72 1.69 3.55
CA ALA A 117 23.22 2.68 2.59
C ALA A 117 22.51 2.56 1.22
N ASP A 118 22.24 1.33 0.80
CA ASP A 118 21.50 1.04 -0.45
C ASP A 118 20.00 1.38 -0.33
N ILE A 119 19.49 2.08 -1.34
CA ILE A 119 18.10 2.56 -1.41
C ILE A 119 17.11 1.38 -1.53
N GLY A 120 17.42 0.39 -2.36
CA GLY A 120 16.57 -0.79 -2.59
C GLY A 120 16.40 -1.60 -1.32
N VAL A 121 17.47 -1.73 -0.52
CA VAL A 121 17.44 -2.38 0.80
C VAL A 121 16.50 -1.65 1.75
N ARG A 122 16.61 -0.31 1.86
CA ARG A 122 15.71 0.48 2.74
C ARG A 122 14.24 0.34 2.32
N ILE A 123 13.97 0.38 1.01
CA ILE A 123 12.62 0.19 0.46
C ILE A 123 12.05 -1.18 0.83
N ALA A 124 12.82 -2.25 0.62
CA ALA A 124 12.40 -3.61 0.94
C ALA A 124 12.17 -3.80 2.45
N ALA A 125 13.06 -3.27 3.28
CA ALA A 125 12.93 -3.32 4.73
C ALA A 125 11.65 -2.61 5.21
N PHE A 126 11.40 -1.37 4.79
CA PHE A 126 10.17 -0.67 5.18
C PHE A 126 8.90 -1.34 4.64
N ARG A 127 8.93 -1.90 3.43
CA ARG A 127 7.81 -2.67 2.88
C ARG A 127 7.49 -3.89 3.75
N ALA A 128 8.50 -4.67 4.11
CA ALA A 128 8.32 -5.85 4.97
C ALA A 128 7.78 -5.46 6.35
N LEU A 129 8.36 -4.43 6.99
CA LEU A 129 7.89 -3.93 8.29
C LEU A 129 6.46 -3.39 8.25
N ARG A 130 6.04 -2.80 7.12
CA ARG A 130 4.66 -2.36 6.89
C ARG A 130 3.69 -3.54 6.84
N GLU A 131 4.02 -4.60 6.11
CA GLU A 131 3.18 -5.81 6.02
C GLU A 131 3.07 -6.53 7.37
N LEU A 132 4.17 -6.57 8.13
CA LEU A 132 4.19 -7.08 9.51
C LEU A 132 3.43 -6.19 10.50
N ARG A 133 3.15 -4.93 10.13
CA ARG A 133 2.62 -3.90 11.04
C ARG A 133 3.47 -3.77 12.31
N PHE A 134 4.79 -3.80 12.15
CA PHE A 134 5.74 -3.85 13.27
C PHE A 134 5.84 -2.49 13.98
N PRO A 135 5.30 -2.30 15.20
CA PRO A 135 5.17 -0.98 15.83
C PRO A 135 6.50 -0.29 16.09
N GLN A 136 7.56 -1.05 16.39
CA GLN A 136 8.89 -0.53 16.68
C GLN A 136 9.59 0.04 15.43
N ALA A 137 9.00 -0.11 14.22
CA ALA A 137 9.46 0.57 13.02
C ALA A 137 9.06 2.05 12.96
N ALA A 138 8.12 2.52 13.78
CA ALA A 138 7.62 3.90 13.71
C ALA A 138 8.72 4.97 13.85
N PRO A 139 9.70 4.88 14.78
CA PRO A 139 10.79 5.85 14.86
C PRO A 139 11.68 5.87 13.61
N ALA A 140 12.00 4.70 13.05
CA ALA A 140 12.79 4.61 11.82
C ALA A 140 12.02 5.19 10.62
N ALA A 141 10.71 4.92 10.53
CA ALA A 141 9.87 5.48 9.49
C ALA A 141 9.73 7.01 9.61
N LEU A 142 9.62 7.56 10.83
CA LEU A 142 9.61 9.01 11.04
C LEU A 142 10.89 9.67 10.52
N LEU A 143 12.07 9.09 10.79
CA LEU A 143 13.34 9.59 10.25
C LEU A 143 13.40 9.48 8.72
N ALA A 144 12.89 8.39 8.17
CA ALA A 144 12.87 8.14 6.73
C ALA A 144 11.89 9.03 5.94
N LEU A 145 11.04 9.83 6.60
CA LEU A 145 10.25 10.88 5.93
C LEU A 145 11.12 12.00 5.34
N ASP A 146 12.37 12.12 5.77
CA ASP A 146 13.36 13.06 5.21
C ASP A 146 14.43 12.37 4.36
N ASP A 147 14.21 11.10 3.96
CA ASP A 147 15.14 10.39 3.07
C ASP A 147 15.27 11.11 1.72
N HIS A 148 16.46 11.07 1.13
CA HIS A 148 16.73 11.68 -0.17
C HIS A 148 15.95 10.99 -1.30
N ASP A 149 15.67 9.70 -1.15
CA ASP A 149 14.92 8.91 -2.13
C ASP A 149 13.41 8.95 -1.87
N ALA A 150 12.64 9.28 -2.91
CA ALA A 150 11.19 9.40 -2.82
C ALA A 150 10.49 8.08 -2.51
N ASN A 151 11.00 6.94 -3.00
CA ASN A 151 10.39 5.64 -2.73
C ASN A 151 10.58 5.23 -1.28
N VAL A 152 11.73 5.57 -0.66
CA VAL A 152 11.94 5.36 0.78
C VAL A 152 10.96 6.20 1.59
N ARG A 153 10.83 7.51 1.28
CA ARG A 153 9.83 8.38 1.94
C ARG A 153 8.42 7.81 1.82
N ARG A 154 8.04 7.31 0.64
CA ARG A 154 6.73 6.72 0.36
C ARG A 154 6.48 5.44 1.18
N GLU A 155 7.45 4.52 1.28
CA GLU A 155 7.30 3.33 2.13
C GLU A 155 7.21 3.70 3.61
N ALA A 156 7.99 4.71 4.06
CA ALA A 156 7.91 5.24 5.41
C ALA A 156 6.52 5.83 5.75
N VAL A 157 5.94 6.62 4.84
CA VAL A 157 4.53 7.06 4.94
C VAL A 157 3.59 5.87 5.07
N GLY A 158 3.81 4.81 4.28
CA GLY A 158 3.03 3.58 4.35
C GLY A 158 3.10 2.88 5.72
N VAL A 159 4.29 2.79 6.31
CA VAL A 159 4.49 2.23 7.67
C VAL A 159 3.70 3.04 8.70
N LEU A 160 3.87 4.36 8.73
CA LEU A 160 3.18 5.24 9.68
C LEU A 160 1.65 5.20 9.49
N GLY A 161 1.23 5.10 8.22
CA GLY A 161 -0.15 4.86 7.78
C GLY A 161 -0.78 3.64 8.44
N TRP A 162 -0.20 2.46 8.21
CA TRP A 162 -0.73 1.21 8.74
C TRP A 162 -0.68 1.14 10.27
N LEU A 163 0.36 1.71 10.87
CA LEU A 163 0.53 1.78 12.32
C LEU A 163 -0.34 2.85 12.99
N LYS A 164 -1.08 3.67 12.22
CA LYS A 164 -1.95 4.75 12.72
C LYS A 164 -1.21 5.72 13.65
N GLN A 165 0.01 6.09 13.29
CA GLN A 165 0.87 6.95 14.12
C GLN A 165 0.40 8.41 14.08
N LEU A 166 -0.42 8.82 15.04
CA LEU A 166 -0.97 10.17 15.11
C LEU A 166 0.11 11.25 15.31
N ASP A 167 1.20 10.92 16.00
CA ASP A 167 2.32 11.84 16.21
C ASP A 167 3.06 12.17 14.90
N ALA A 168 2.85 11.39 13.84
CA ALA A 168 3.41 11.64 12.50
C ALA A 168 2.59 12.67 11.70
N LEU A 169 1.38 13.06 12.14
CA LEU A 169 0.48 13.92 11.35
C LEU A 169 1.11 15.25 10.90
N PRO A 170 1.89 15.98 11.75
CA PRO A 170 2.55 17.21 11.29
C PRO A 170 3.57 16.95 10.17
N ALA A 171 4.34 15.86 10.25
CA ALA A 171 5.30 15.50 9.22
C ALA A 171 4.61 15.04 7.93
N LEU A 172 3.55 14.24 8.05
CA LEU A 172 2.72 13.82 6.91
C LEU A 172 2.03 15.01 6.23
N ALA A 173 1.57 16.01 6.99
CA ALA A 173 0.97 17.23 6.46
C ALA A 173 1.97 18.07 5.65
N ARG A 174 3.22 18.17 6.13
CA ARG A 174 4.33 18.79 5.39
C ARG A 174 4.61 18.04 4.09
N LEU A 175 4.77 16.72 4.14
CA LEU A 175 5.01 15.91 2.93
C LEU A 175 3.87 16.04 1.92
N ALA A 176 2.62 15.99 2.37
CA ALA A 176 1.45 16.16 1.49
C ALA A 176 1.44 17.50 0.74
N SER A 177 2.08 18.53 1.30
CA SER A 177 2.08 19.90 0.77
C SER A 177 3.32 20.22 -0.06
N ASP A 178 4.50 19.80 0.43
CA ASP A 178 5.78 20.36 0.00
C ASP A 178 6.69 19.32 -0.67
N ASP A 179 6.37 18.03 -0.64
CA ASP A 179 7.26 17.01 -1.22
C ASP A 179 7.38 17.18 -2.74
N PRO A 180 8.60 17.16 -3.32
CA PRO A 180 8.77 17.30 -4.77
C PRO A 180 8.14 16.14 -5.55
N ASP A 181 8.06 14.95 -4.94
CA ASP A 181 7.54 13.76 -5.59
C ASP A 181 6.01 13.65 -5.44
N THR A 182 5.33 13.41 -6.56
CA THR A 182 3.86 13.36 -6.60
C THR A 182 3.30 12.14 -5.87
N ASP A 183 3.98 11.00 -5.93
CA ASP A 183 3.53 9.78 -5.26
C ASP A 183 3.73 9.87 -3.74
N VAL A 184 4.78 10.56 -3.29
CA VAL A 184 4.95 10.88 -1.86
C VAL A 184 3.85 11.81 -1.37
N ARG A 185 3.57 12.92 -2.09
CA ARG A 185 2.46 13.83 -1.72
C ARG A 185 1.15 13.07 -1.64
N ARG A 186 0.82 12.26 -2.65
CA ARG A 186 -0.40 11.45 -2.68
C ARG A 186 -0.47 10.47 -1.51
N ALA A 187 0.60 9.72 -1.24
CA ALA A 187 0.65 8.78 -0.14
C ALA A 187 0.45 9.48 1.21
N ALA A 188 1.10 10.63 1.41
CA ALA A 188 0.98 11.42 2.62
C ALA A 188 -0.43 11.99 2.80
N THR A 189 -1.04 12.51 1.73
CA THR A 189 -2.46 12.93 1.70
C THR A 189 -3.38 11.79 2.11
N GLY A 190 -3.17 10.56 1.60
CA GLY A 190 -3.93 9.39 2.00
C GLY A 190 -3.75 9.03 3.49
N ALA A 191 -2.52 9.11 3.99
CA ALA A 191 -2.17 8.83 5.38
C ALA A 191 -2.72 9.87 6.37
N LEU A 192 -3.03 11.10 5.95
CA LEU A 192 -3.74 12.06 6.81
C LEU A 192 -5.16 11.60 7.17
N GLY A 193 -5.76 10.71 6.37
CA GLY A 193 -7.08 10.12 6.64
C GLY A 193 -7.13 9.18 7.84
N LEU A 194 -6.00 8.90 8.48
CA LEU A 194 -5.94 8.21 9.76
C LEU A 194 -6.50 9.06 10.90
N ALA A 195 -6.44 10.38 10.75
CA ALA A 195 -6.98 11.31 11.72
C ALA A 195 -8.50 11.42 11.57
N SER A 196 -9.21 11.46 12.69
CA SER A 196 -10.61 11.88 12.75
C SER A 196 -10.78 13.35 13.14
N ASP A 197 -9.66 14.07 13.30
CA ASP A 197 -9.63 15.43 13.85
C ASP A 197 -9.51 16.47 12.72
N ALA A 198 -10.11 17.64 12.93
CA ALA A 198 -10.05 18.81 12.06
C ALA A 198 -8.62 19.33 11.80
N GLN A 199 -7.63 18.96 12.62
CA GLN A 199 -6.24 19.42 12.47
C GLN A 199 -5.61 19.11 11.10
N VAL A 200 -6.08 18.07 10.39
CA VAL A 200 -5.56 17.70 9.05
C VAL A 200 -6.24 18.46 7.92
N LEU A 201 -7.35 19.16 8.18
CA LEU A 201 -8.13 19.84 7.14
C LEU A 201 -7.35 20.91 6.38
N PRO A 202 -6.49 21.74 6.99
CA PRO A 202 -5.70 22.72 6.24
C PRO A 202 -4.83 22.06 5.16
N ALA A 203 -4.10 21.00 5.51
CA ALA A 203 -3.25 20.27 4.57
C ALA A 203 -4.07 19.58 3.47
N LEU A 204 -5.20 18.96 3.82
CA LEU A 204 -6.08 18.31 2.84
C LEU A 204 -6.75 19.31 1.88
N ARG A 205 -7.12 20.51 2.36
CA ARG A 205 -7.64 21.59 1.51
C ARG A 205 -6.57 22.11 0.56
N GLN A 206 -5.32 22.21 1.00
CA GLN A 206 -4.21 22.56 0.13
C GLN A 206 -3.97 21.46 -0.93
N ALA A 207 -4.03 20.19 -0.54
CA ALA A 207 -3.89 19.06 -1.46
C ALA A 207 -5.01 18.98 -2.52
N LEU A 208 -6.20 19.53 -2.26
CA LEU A 208 -7.24 19.73 -3.29
C LEU A 208 -6.86 20.73 -4.37
N GLN A 209 -5.80 21.52 -4.19
CA GLN A 209 -5.29 22.49 -5.15
C GLN A 209 -3.94 22.04 -5.76
N ASP A 210 -3.55 20.78 -5.55
CA ASP A 210 -2.28 20.24 -6.08
C ASP A 210 -2.25 20.24 -7.61
N GLN A 211 -1.07 20.40 -8.19
CA GLN A 211 -0.89 20.36 -9.64
C GLN A 211 -1.24 18.99 -10.24
N ALA A 212 -0.96 17.91 -9.51
CA ALA A 212 -1.27 16.55 -9.91
C ALA A 212 -2.71 16.18 -9.51
N TRP A 213 -3.53 15.81 -10.49
CA TRP A 213 -4.93 15.43 -10.25
C TRP A 213 -5.06 14.20 -9.35
N GLN A 214 -4.06 13.31 -9.32
CA GLN A 214 -4.03 12.13 -8.45
C GLN A 214 -3.94 12.51 -6.97
N VAL A 215 -3.24 13.61 -6.64
CA VAL A 215 -3.16 14.13 -5.27
C VAL A 215 -4.50 14.78 -4.90
N ARG A 216 -5.10 15.56 -5.81
CA ARG A 216 -6.44 16.15 -5.62
C ARG A 216 -7.52 15.08 -5.43
N GLU A 217 -7.48 13.99 -6.21
CA GLU A 217 -8.38 12.84 -6.06
C GLU A 217 -8.25 12.21 -4.66
N GLU A 218 -7.01 11.96 -4.21
CA GLU A 218 -6.76 11.40 -2.89
C GLU A 218 -7.21 12.37 -1.80
N ALA A 219 -6.99 13.69 -1.96
CA ALA A 219 -7.45 14.71 -1.02
C ALA A 219 -8.98 14.72 -0.87
N ALA A 220 -9.71 14.72 -1.99
CA ALA A 220 -11.17 14.65 -2.00
C ALA A 220 -11.67 13.35 -1.33
N THR A 221 -11.01 12.22 -1.60
CA THR A 221 -11.32 10.93 -0.96
C THR A 221 -11.08 10.99 0.55
N THR A 222 -9.94 11.53 0.96
CA THR A 222 -9.50 11.57 2.35
C THR A 222 -10.35 12.52 3.18
N LEU A 223 -10.75 13.68 2.67
CA LEU A 223 -11.68 14.58 3.35
C LEU A 223 -13.01 13.88 3.69
N GLY A 224 -13.51 13.05 2.77
CA GLY A 224 -14.70 12.22 3.03
C GLY A 224 -14.48 11.12 4.08
N LYS A 225 -13.25 10.58 4.20
CA LYS A 225 -12.89 9.59 5.25
C LYS A 225 -12.76 10.25 6.62
N VAL A 226 -12.13 11.43 6.69
CA VAL A 226 -11.99 12.23 7.92
C VAL A 226 -13.36 12.60 8.48
N GLY A 227 -14.35 12.86 7.61
CA GLY A 227 -15.74 12.96 8.02
C GLY A 227 -16.14 14.30 8.63
N HIS A 228 -15.29 15.33 8.54
CA HIS A 228 -15.54 16.63 9.16
C HIS A 228 -16.31 17.57 8.21
N ALA A 229 -17.44 18.11 8.67
CA ALA A 229 -18.33 18.95 7.85
C ALA A 229 -17.66 20.21 7.28
N ASP A 230 -16.66 20.75 7.98
CA ASP A 230 -15.86 21.91 7.52
C ASP A 230 -15.12 21.63 6.19
N ALA A 231 -14.95 20.38 5.78
CA ALA A 231 -14.41 20.02 4.47
C ALA A 231 -15.38 20.36 3.31
N GLY A 232 -16.67 20.52 3.60
CA GLY A 232 -17.73 20.57 2.59
C GLY A 232 -17.55 21.68 1.55
N ALA A 233 -17.21 22.90 1.96
CA ALA A 233 -17.01 24.01 1.03
C ALA A 233 -15.89 23.72 0.00
N ALA A 234 -14.76 23.20 0.47
CA ALA A 234 -13.64 22.84 -0.40
C ALA A 234 -13.99 21.67 -1.34
N LEU A 235 -14.79 20.71 -0.88
CA LEU A 235 -15.29 19.64 -1.73
C LEU A 235 -16.30 20.14 -2.78
N VAL A 236 -17.12 21.15 -2.47
CA VAL A 236 -18.00 21.80 -3.46
C VAL A 236 -17.15 22.46 -4.56
N GLU A 237 -16.08 23.17 -4.21
CA GLU A 237 -15.15 23.73 -5.20
C GLU A 237 -14.53 22.63 -6.08
N ALA A 238 -14.16 21.49 -5.49
CA ALA A 238 -13.59 20.34 -6.21
C ALA A 238 -14.56 19.65 -7.18
N LEU A 239 -15.87 19.92 -7.11
CA LEU A 239 -16.82 19.51 -8.16
C LEU A 239 -16.53 20.20 -9.50
N GLY A 240 -15.80 21.32 -9.48
CA GLY A 240 -15.36 22.07 -10.65
C GLY A 240 -14.09 21.55 -11.34
N ASP A 241 -13.43 20.52 -10.83
CA ASP A 241 -12.09 20.08 -11.26
C ASP A 241 -12.01 19.58 -12.71
N ASP A 242 -10.96 19.90 -13.47
CA ASP A 242 -10.82 19.42 -14.86
C ASP A 242 -10.88 17.89 -15.03
N TYR A 243 -10.52 17.13 -13.99
CA TYR A 243 -10.49 15.67 -13.99
C TYR A 243 -11.74 15.08 -13.34
N TRP A 244 -12.46 14.24 -14.09
CA TRP A 244 -13.70 13.63 -13.64
C TRP A 244 -13.51 12.72 -12.41
N GLN A 245 -12.32 12.14 -12.22
CA GLN A 245 -11.99 11.34 -11.04
C GLN A 245 -12.05 12.18 -9.76
N VAL A 246 -11.51 13.41 -9.79
CA VAL A 246 -11.55 14.34 -8.66
C VAL A 246 -13.00 14.73 -8.36
N ARG A 247 -13.75 15.14 -9.40
CA ARG A 247 -15.19 15.45 -9.27
C ARG A 247 -15.96 14.29 -8.63
N LEU A 248 -15.72 13.05 -9.09
CA LEU A 248 -16.41 11.87 -8.59
C LEU A 248 -16.12 11.62 -7.10
N ARG A 249 -14.87 11.79 -6.67
CA ARG A 249 -14.53 11.69 -5.24
C ARG A 249 -15.15 12.81 -4.43
N ALA A 250 -15.14 14.04 -4.94
CA ALA A 250 -15.78 15.16 -4.28
C ALA A 250 -17.29 14.95 -4.11
N THR A 251 -18.00 14.53 -5.17
CA THR A 251 -19.42 14.17 -5.16
C THR A 251 -19.72 13.13 -4.07
N ARG A 252 -18.97 12.03 -4.07
CA ARG A 252 -19.13 10.96 -3.08
C ARG A 252 -18.89 11.46 -1.65
N SER A 253 -17.82 12.22 -1.45
CA SER A 253 -17.47 12.74 -0.12
C SER A 253 -18.52 13.72 0.41
N LEU A 254 -19.11 14.57 -0.43
CA LEU A 254 -20.20 15.47 -0.04
C LEU A 254 -21.45 14.73 0.42
N GLY A 255 -21.84 13.66 -0.27
CA GLY A 255 -22.93 12.77 0.14
C GLY A 255 -22.67 12.15 1.51
N ARG A 256 -21.49 11.55 1.69
CA ARG A 256 -21.07 10.93 2.96
C ARG A 256 -21.06 11.91 4.13
N LEU A 257 -20.58 13.14 3.90
CA LEU A 257 -20.56 14.20 4.90
C LEU A 257 -21.97 14.78 5.19
N ARG A 258 -22.97 14.44 4.36
CA ARG A 258 -24.31 15.04 4.40
C ARG A 258 -24.25 16.56 4.39
N TYR A 259 -23.37 17.11 3.56
CA TYR A 259 -23.12 18.54 3.52
C TYR A 259 -24.20 19.30 2.75
N ALA A 260 -25.32 19.61 3.41
CA ALA A 260 -26.52 20.22 2.83
C ALA A 260 -26.26 21.38 1.84
N PRO A 261 -25.30 22.30 2.07
CA PRO A 261 -25.00 23.37 1.11
C PRO A 261 -24.53 22.90 -0.27
N ALA A 262 -24.15 21.62 -0.44
CA ALA A 262 -23.79 21.04 -1.73
C ALA A 262 -25.00 20.66 -2.60
N LEU A 263 -26.24 20.78 -2.11
CA LEU A 263 -27.44 20.30 -2.80
C LEU A 263 -27.50 20.75 -4.28
N ASP A 264 -27.39 22.06 -4.54
CA ASP A 264 -27.52 22.61 -5.89
C ASP A 264 -26.37 22.15 -6.80
N ALA A 265 -25.14 22.08 -6.28
CA ALA A 265 -23.98 21.63 -7.04
C ALA A 265 -24.05 20.12 -7.38
N LEU A 266 -24.61 19.31 -6.48
CA LEU A 266 -24.88 17.89 -6.73
C LEU A 266 -26.01 17.70 -7.74
N ILE A 267 -27.05 18.55 -7.73
CA ILE A 267 -28.10 18.58 -8.75
C ILE A 267 -27.51 18.91 -10.13
N GLU A 268 -26.60 19.88 -10.21
CA GLU A 268 -25.90 20.19 -11.46
C GLU A 268 -25.08 18.97 -11.95
N THR A 269 -24.39 18.28 -11.03
CA THR A 269 -23.61 17.07 -11.34
C THR A 269 -24.49 15.92 -11.85
N LEU A 270 -25.76 15.84 -11.39
CA LEU A 270 -26.76 14.88 -11.88
C LEU A 270 -27.08 15.08 -13.38
N GLY A 271 -26.82 16.26 -13.94
CA GLY A 271 -26.97 16.56 -15.38
C GLY A 271 -25.70 16.32 -16.21
N HIS A 272 -24.62 15.81 -15.62
CA HIS A 272 -23.32 15.77 -16.29
C HIS A 272 -23.24 14.78 -17.47
N ARG A 273 -22.44 15.07 -18.50
CA ARG A 273 -22.30 14.21 -19.71
C ARG A 273 -21.77 12.80 -19.42
N ILE A 274 -20.95 12.65 -18.39
CA ILE A 274 -20.37 11.37 -17.95
C ILE A 274 -21.36 10.66 -17.02
N SER A 275 -21.83 9.48 -17.41
CA SER A 275 -22.82 8.73 -16.63
C SER A 275 -22.32 8.29 -15.25
N ASN A 276 -21.03 7.98 -15.11
CA ASN A 276 -20.43 7.69 -13.81
C ASN A 276 -20.61 8.84 -12.80
N LEU A 277 -20.52 10.09 -13.25
CA LEU A 277 -20.75 11.26 -12.39
C LEU A 277 -22.22 11.44 -12.07
N ARG A 278 -23.13 11.26 -13.04
CA ARG A 278 -24.58 11.32 -12.76
C ARG A 278 -25.01 10.26 -11.76
N LYS A 279 -24.50 9.04 -11.90
CA LYS A 279 -24.74 7.93 -10.99
C LYS A 279 -24.29 8.28 -9.57
N GLU A 280 -23.05 8.80 -9.44
CA GLU A 280 -22.53 9.18 -8.13
C GLU A 280 -23.30 10.36 -7.53
N ALA A 281 -23.70 11.34 -8.34
CA ALA A 281 -24.53 12.46 -7.89
C ALA A 281 -25.89 12.00 -7.38
N ALA A 282 -26.54 11.06 -8.07
CA ALA A 282 -27.79 10.48 -7.60
C ALA A 282 -27.63 9.82 -6.22
N LEU A 283 -26.59 8.99 -6.04
CA LEU A 283 -26.29 8.37 -4.74
C LEU A 283 -25.99 9.42 -3.66
N ALA A 284 -25.13 10.40 -3.96
CA ALA A 284 -24.78 11.47 -3.04
C ALA A 284 -25.98 12.32 -2.62
N LEU A 285 -26.92 12.60 -3.53
CA LEU A 285 -28.18 13.30 -3.24
C LEU A 285 -29.09 12.49 -2.30
N GLY A 286 -29.11 11.17 -2.44
CA GLY A 286 -29.80 10.28 -1.48
C GLY A 286 -29.15 10.32 -0.10
N GLU A 287 -27.81 10.20 -0.04
CA GLU A 287 -27.05 10.24 1.22
C GLU A 287 -27.16 11.60 1.93
N LEU A 288 -27.21 12.70 1.15
CA LEU A 288 -27.41 14.07 1.64
C LEU A 288 -28.69 14.21 2.46
N ASN A 289 -29.72 13.43 2.11
CA ASN A 289 -31.02 13.39 2.77
C ASN A 289 -31.80 14.73 2.75
N GLU A 290 -31.68 15.47 1.65
CA GLU A 290 -32.34 16.76 1.47
C GLU A 290 -33.56 16.63 0.54
N ARG A 291 -34.74 17.07 1.00
CA ARG A 291 -36.00 16.95 0.23
C ARG A 291 -35.96 17.66 -1.11
N GLY A 292 -35.14 18.70 -1.25
CA GLY A 292 -34.95 19.40 -2.52
C GLY A 292 -34.41 18.51 -3.63
N ALA A 293 -33.77 17.38 -3.31
CA ALA A 293 -33.27 16.42 -4.29
C ALA A 293 -34.36 15.60 -5.00
N ILE A 294 -35.58 15.51 -4.43
CA ILE A 294 -36.64 14.62 -4.95
C ILE A 294 -37.03 14.98 -6.39
N ALA A 295 -37.32 16.26 -6.67
CA ALA A 295 -37.75 16.66 -8.01
C ALA A 295 -36.65 16.47 -9.08
N PRO A 296 -35.38 16.86 -8.86
CA PRO A 296 -34.27 16.53 -9.75
C PRO A 296 -34.07 15.02 -9.97
N LEU A 297 -34.16 14.22 -8.91
CA LEU A 297 -34.03 12.77 -9.01
C LEU A 297 -35.18 12.15 -9.85
N LEU A 298 -36.42 12.60 -9.66
CA LEU A 298 -37.55 12.17 -10.49
C LEU A 298 -37.36 12.55 -11.97
N ALA A 299 -36.79 13.72 -12.25
CA ALA A 299 -36.46 14.13 -13.63
C ALA A 299 -35.37 13.22 -14.26
N ALA A 300 -34.51 12.62 -13.45
CA ALA A 300 -33.46 11.69 -13.88
C ALA A 300 -33.87 10.20 -13.85
N GLN A 301 -35.12 9.86 -13.52
CA GLN A 301 -35.56 8.46 -13.35
C GLN A 301 -35.44 7.62 -14.64
N ASP A 302 -35.54 8.29 -15.79
CA ASP A 302 -35.50 7.71 -17.14
C ASP A 302 -34.15 7.93 -17.83
N ASP A 303 -33.08 8.16 -17.05
CA ASP A 303 -31.72 8.33 -17.57
C ASP A 303 -31.33 7.20 -18.55
N GLY A 304 -30.59 7.53 -19.61
CA GLY A 304 -30.16 6.56 -20.62
C GLY A 304 -29.28 5.44 -20.05
N ASP A 305 -28.54 5.71 -18.97
CA ASP A 305 -27.66 4.74 -18.32
C ASP A 305 -28.41 3.93 -17.24
N PRO A 306 -28.45 2.58 -17.32
CA PRO A 306 -29.13 1.73 -16.34
C PRO A 306 -28.63 1.87 -14.90
N GLU A 307 -27.33 2.14 -14.71
CA GLU A 307 -26.75 2.31 -13.37
C GLU A 307 -27.20 3.62 -12.74
N VAL A 308 -27.38 4.68 -13.55
CA VAL A 308 -27.96 5.95 -13.09
C VAL A 308 -29.40 5.75 -12.65
N ARG A 309 -30.24 5.08 -13.46
CA ARG A 309 -31.64 4.77 -13.07
C ARG A 309 -31.72 3.96 -11.78
N LYS A 310 -30.80 3.01 -11.59
CA LYS A 310 -30.70 2.24 -10.34
C LYS A 310 -30.33 3.13 -9.16
N ALA A 311 -29.32 3.99 -9.30
CA ALA A 311 -28.91 4.94 -8.27
C ALA A 311 -30.03 5.92 -7.89
N VAL A 312 -30.76 6.45 -8.87
CA VAL A 312 -31.92 7.34 -8.65
C VAL A 312 -33.00 6.64 -7.83
N ARG A 313 -33.35 5.39 -8.15
CA ARG A 313 -34.34 4.62 -7.36
C ARG A 313 -33.87 4.41 -5.92
N ILE A 314 -32.59 4.10 -5.71
CA ILE A 314 -32.01 3.97 -4.38
C ILE A 314 -32.11 5.30 -3.62
N ALA A 315 -31.70 6.40 -4.24
CA ALA A 315 -31.75 7.73 -3.64
C ALA A 315 -33.17 8.16 -3.27
N LEU A 316 -34.15 7.98 -4.16
CA LEU A 316 -35.56 8.28 -3.87
C LEU A 316 -36.10 7.44 -2.71
N SER A 317 -35.70 6.16 -2.59
CA SER A 317 -36.12 5.31 -1.47
C SER A 317 -35.55 5.75 -0.12
N GLN A 318 -34.39 6.43 -0.12
CA GLN A 318 -33.77 6.97 1.10
C GLN A 318 -34.44 8.27 1.57
N LEU A 319 -35.14 8.98 0.67
CA LEU A 319 -35.79 10.27 0.92
C LEU A 319 -37.29 10.15 1.27
N GLN A 320 -37.82 8.92 1.32
CA GLN A 320 -39.21 8.59 1.70
C GLN A 320 -39.32 8.35 3.21
#